data_AF-A0A174DLF8-F1
#
_entry.id   AF-A0A174DLF8-F1
#
_cell.length_a   1.000
_cell.length_b   1.000
_cell.length_c   1.000
_cell.angle_alpha   90.00
_cell.angle_beta   90.00
_cell.angle_gamma   90.00
#
_symmetry.space_group_name_H-M   'P 1'
#
loop_
_entity.id
_entity.type
_entity.pdbx_description
1 polymer ?
#
loop_
_entity_poly.entity_id
_entity_poly.type
_entity_poly.pdbx_seq_one_letter_code
_entity_poly.pdbx_strand_id
1 'polypeptide(L)'
;MPKPVVIGGIVAAVMVIAIAVVVLLPKGPQVKSCLNDYSWEEIAQISKLISKKGDQNGAIEIAKKYHLCTADGKLDGTQTKDVTLSDGTQTKVMIMGFNHDDKSDGSGKAGITFIFADDIAKKNMFEKADLDNLFQKIQDDGSASISWENASLRSWLSDSFSNELPSDLREQIVSVDKADAVMPWVSYTIDSYYGGGIGAELNDDPDLMTTTTTSDKLWVPSFVEVAPLSDYLMDGWTYLLQEGSQYQLFDDTGVTADTPNSILGTYDSQDGGGWWLRSWSTYGDRFGGKEADDMLNPCFRCTDSNGDGEAAACESKSQPYSYSIHDGEPFVGVRPAFCI
;
A
#
# COMPACT_ATOMS: atom_id res chain seq x y z
N MET A 1 26.07 -61.15 -54.83
CA MET A 1 25.80 -60.81 -53.41
C MET A 1 25.93 -59.30 -53.25
N PRO A 2 25.02 -58.62 -52.53
CA PRO A 2 25.02 -57.16 -52.44
C PRO A 2 26.11 -56.65 -51.49
N LYS A 3 26.67 -55.46 -51.78
CA LYS A 3 27.57 -54.72 -50.91
C LYS A 3 26.79 -54.13 -49.72
N PRO A 4 27.34 -54.07 -48.50
CA PRO A 4 26.71 -53.34 -47.41
C PRO A 4 26.90 -51.83 -47.60
N VAL A 5 25.79 -51.11 -47.43
CA VAL A 5 25.69 -49.66 -47.36
C VAL A 5 26.19 -49.22 -45.98
N VAL A 6 27.16 -48.30 -45.92
CA VAL A 6 27.53 -47.60 -44.68
C VAL A 6 26.69 -46.32 -44.62
N ILE A 7 25.67 -46.32 -43.77
CA ILE A 7 24.86 -45.14 -43.44
C ILE A 7 25.61 -44.37 -42.35
N GLY A 8 25.86 -43.08 -42.62
CA GLY A 8 26.55 -42.17 -41.73
C GLY A 8 25.76 -41.86 -40.45
N GLY A 9 26.50 -41.69 -39.35
CA GLY A 9 26.03 -41.01 -38.15
C GLY A 9 26.93 -39.79 -37.93
N ILE A 10 26.44 -38.60 -38.28
CA ILE A 10 27.05 -37.34 -37.84
C ILE A 10 26.61 -37.17 -36.37
N VAL A 11 27.55 -37.32 -35.45
CA VAL A 11 27.35 -36.96 -34.04
C VAL A 11 27.43 -35.44 -33.95
N ALA A 12 26.27 -34.78 -33.89
CA ALA A 12 26.20 -33.36 -33.56
C ALA A 12 26.47 -33.19 -32.05
N ALA A 13 27.68 -32.74 -31.71
CA ALA A 13 28.01 -32.32 -30.36
C ALA A 13 27.31 -30.98 -30.07
N VAL A 14 26.22 -31.02 -29.29
CA VAL A 14 25.58 -29.82 -28.75
C VAL A 14 26.42 -29.33 -27.57
N MET A 15 27.30 -28.36 -27.83
CA MET A 15 27.98 -27.59 -26.78
C MET A 15 26.98 -26.62 -26.16
N VAL A 16 26.45 -26.96 -24.98
CA VAL A 16 25.72 -26.02 -24.13
C VAL A 16 26.75 -25.09 -23.49
N ILE A 17 26.96 -23.92 -24.10
CA ILE A 17 27.75 -22.85 -23.48
C ILE A 17 26.85 -22.22 -22.42
N ALA A 18 27.05 -22.60 -21.16
CA ALA A 18 26.52 -21.85 -20.03
C ALA A 18 27.27 -20.50 -19.98
N ILE A 19 26.68 -19.47 -20.57
CA ILE A 19 27.14 -18.09 -20.43
C ILE A 19 26.80 -17.68 -19.00
N ALA A 20 27.76 -17.77 -18.09
CA ALA A 20 27.69 -17.09 -16.81
C ALA A 20 27.76 -15.57 -17.09
N VAL A 21 26.60 -14.92 -17.16
CA VAL A 21 26.53 -13.46 -17.16
C VAL A 21 27.00 -13.00 -15.78
N VAL A 22 28.28 -12.64 -15.66
CA VAL A 22 28.76 -11.90 -14.50
C VAL A 22 28.17 -10.50 -14.61
N VAL A 23 27.01 -10.30 -13.98
CA VAL A 23 26.43 -8.97 -13.82
C VAL A 23 27.36 -8.20 -12.91
N LEU A 24 28.20 -7.34 -13.48
CA LEU A 24 28.92 -6.32 -12.73
C LEU A 24 27.88 -5.51 -11.96
N LEU A 25 27.90 -5.61 -10.63
CA LEU A 25 27.09 -4.75 -9.78
C LEU A 25 27.47 -3.29 -10.10
N PRO A 26 26.48 -2.40 -10.31
CA PRO A 26 26.76 -0.99 -10.56
C PRO A 26 27.59 -0.46 -9.40
N LYS A 27 28.58 0.40 -9.67
CA LYS A 27 29.29 1.08 -8.59
C LYS A 27 28.27 1.92 -7.84
N GLY A 28 28.09 1.64 -6.55
CA GLY A 28 27.25 2.47 -5.68
C GLY A 28 27.93 3.79 -5.34
N PRO A 29 27.20 4.71 -4.71
CA PRO A 29 27.70 6.02 -4.34
C PRO A 29 28.73 5.92 -3.20
N GLN A 30 29.34 7.05 -2.85
CA GLN A 30 30.13 7.13 -1.63
C GLN A 30 29.24 6.89 -0.40
N VAL A 31 29.76 6.18 0.59
CA VAL A 31 29.02 5.94 1.85
C VAL A 31 28.93 7.25 2.63
N LYS A 32 27.75 7.58 3.14
CA LYS A 32 27.44 8.80 3.91
C LYS A 32 26.95 8.42 5.30
N SER A 33 26.83 9.40 6.20
CA SER A 33 26.59 9.10 7.60
C SER A 33 25.14 8.65 7.89
N CYS A 34 24.18 9.16 7.12
CA CYS A 34 22.78 8.83 7.25
C CYS A 34 22.03 8.93 5.91
N LEU A 35 20.80 8.41 5.87
CA LEU A 35 19.91 8.48 4.70
C LEU A 35 19.75 9.93 4.18
N ASN A 36 19.59 10.91 5.06
CA ASN A 36 19.29 12.28 4.67
C ASN A 36 20.44 12.95 3.88
N ASP A 37 21.68 12.49 4.08
CA ASP A 37 22.86 13.02 3.40
C ASP A 37 22.91 12.63 1.91
N TYR A 38 22.21 11.57 1.50
CA TYR A 38 22.20 11.10 0.11
C TYR A 38 21.28 11.93 -0.77
N SER A 39 21.66 12.17 -2.02
CA SER A 39 20.71 12.65 -3.04
C SER A 39 19.73 11.53 -3.43
N TRP A 40 18.60 11.89 -4.03
CA TRP A 40 17.66 10.89 -4.55
C TRP A 40 18.28 9.99 -5.63
N GLU A 41 19.17 10.53 -6.47
CA GLU A 41 19.91 9.75 -7.46
C GLU A 41 20.84 8.72 -6.80
N GLU A 42 21.55 9.09 -5.73
CA GLU A 42 22.40 8.16 -4.98
C GLU A 42 21.57 7.07 -4.27
N ILE A 43 20.42 7.43 -3.71
CA ILE A 43 19.45 6.48 -3.14
C ILE A 43 18.98 5.49 -4.22
N ALA A 44 18.68 5.97 -5.43
CA ALA A 44 18.30 5.11 -6.55
C ALA A 44 19.42 4.16 -6.99
N GLN A 45 20.69 4.58 -6.90
CA GLN A 45 21.83 3.68 -7.13
C GLN A 45 21.91 2.60 -6.04
N ILE A 46 21.67 2.94 -4.77
CA ILE A 46 21.65 1.97 -3.67
C ILE A 46 20.45 1.03 -3.80
N SER A 47 19.28 1.53 -4.17
CA SER A 47 18.10 0.69 -4.44
C SER A 47 18.40 -0.35 -5.53
N LYS A 48 19.01 0.06 -6.65
CA LYS A 48 19.43 -0.88 -7.71
C LYS A 48 20.41 -1.95 -7.22
N LEU A 49 21.26 -1.62 -6.24
CA LEU A 49 22.14 -2.60 -5.60
C LEU A 49 21.35 -3.59 -4.74
N ILE A 50 20.39 -3.11 -3.95
CA ILE A 50 19.51 -3.93 -3.11
C ILE A 50 18.67 -4.87 -3.97
N SER A 51 17.95 -4.33 -4.95
CA SER A 51 17.12 -5.09 -5.89
C SER A 51 17.89 -6.22 -6.59
N LYS A 52 19.17 -5.97 -6.95
CA LYS A 52 20.03 -6.99 -7.60
C LYS A 52 20.45 -8.15 -6.71
N LYS A 53 20.35 -8.03 -5.38
CA LYS A 53 20.63 -9.17 -4.49
C LYS A 53 19.55 -10.24 -4.57
N GLY A 54 18.29 -9.82 -4.73
CA GLY A 54 17.15 -10.71 -4.94
C GLY A 54 16.66 -11.45 -3.69
N ASP A 55 17.33 -11.31 -2.54
CA ASP A 55 16.92 -11.90 -1.26
C ASP A 55 17.03 -10.90 -0.10
N GLN A 56 16.24 -11.12 0.96
CA GLN A 56 16.12 -10.20 2.10
C GLN A 56 17.43 -10.02 2.86
N ASN A 57 18.21 -11.09 3.06
CA ASN A 57 19.47 -10.99 3.79
C ASN A 57 20.49 -10.18 2.99
N GLY A 58 20.58 -10.44 1.67
CA GLY A 58 21.42 -9.66 0.76
C GLY A 58 21.02 -8.18 0.70
N ALA A 59 19.72 -7.89 0.73
CA ALA A 59 19.19 -6.54 0.81
C ALA A 59 19.65 -5.81 2.09
N ILE A 60 19.48 -6.45 3.25
CA ILE A 60 19.88 -5.91 4.56
C ILE A 60 21.39 -5.64 4.62
N GLU A 61 22.23 -6.54 4.10
CA GLU A 61 23.70 -6.34 4.10
C GLU A 61 24.11 -5.09 3.30
N ILE A 62 23.40 -4.79 2.20
CA ILE A 62 23.63 -3.55 1.45
C ILE A 62 23.10 -2.35 2.23
N ALA A 63 21.90 -2.44 2.79
CA ALA A 63 21.32 -1.37 3.59
C ALA A 63 22.23 -0.96 4.77
N LYS A 64 22.79 -1.95 5.49
CA LYS A 64 23.79 -1.73 6.55
C LYS A 64 25.01 -0.98 6.06
N LYS A 65 25.58 -1.40 4.92
CA LYS A 65 26.76 -0.76 4.31
C LYS A 65 26.53 0.73 4.03
N TYR A 66 25.31 1.12 3.66
CA TYR A 66 24.96 2.50 3.33
C TYR A 66 24.20 3.22 4.45
N HIS A 67 24.19 2.69 5.68
CA HIS A 67 23.55 3.28 6.85
C HIS A 67 22.05 3.57 6.65
N LEU A 68 21.36 2.67 5.93
CA LEU A 68 19.93 2.74 5.64
C LEU A 68 19.08 1.92 6.63
N CYS A 69 19.71 1.24 7.57
CA CYS A 69 19.07 0.56 8.68
C CYS A 69 20.02 0.55 9.89
N THR A 70 19.53 0.07 11.03
CA THR A 70 20.35 -0.12 12.24
C THR A 70 21.49 -1.13 11.99
N ALA A 71 22.49 -1.15 12.88
CA ALA A 71 23.62 -2.08 12.78
C ALA A 71 23.18 -3.57 12.74
N ASP A 72 22.07 -3.90 13.40
CA ASP A 72 21.49 -5.23 13.42
C ASP A 72 20.65 -5.54 12.17
N GLY A 73 20.32 -4.52 11.37
CA GLY A 73 19.62 -4.67 10.10
C GLY A 73 18.14 -4.35 10.19
N LYS A 74 17.70 -3.81 11.33
CA LYS A 74 16.32 -3.44 11.62
C LYS A 74 15.99 -2.01 11.19
N LEU A 75 14.71 -1.77 10.95
CA LEU A 75 14.12 -0.45 10.76
C LEU A 75 13.40 -0.02 12.03
N ASP A 76 13.76 1.14 12.57
CA ASP A 76 13.22 1.69 13.83
C ASP A 76 12.56 3.07 13.65
N GLY A 77 12.33 3.47 12.39
CA GLY A 77 11.78 4.77 12.02
C GLY A 77 12.79 5.92 12.01
N THR A 78 14.05 5.69 12.41
CA THR A 78 15.06 6.77 12.46
C THR A 78 15.76 7.03 11.14
N GLN A 79 15.66 6.11 10.18
CA GLN A 79 16.22 6.30 8.84
C GLN A 79 15.27 7.15 7.98
N THR A 80 15.36 8.46 8.20
CA THR A 80 14.51 9.47 7.57
C THR A 80 15.25 10.32 6.53
N LYS A 81 14.49 10.83 5.55
CA LYS A 81 14.94 11.83 4.59
C LYS A 81 13.95 12.99 4.52
N ASP A 82 14.47 14.21 4.51
CA ASP A 82 13.68 15.43 4.36
C ASP A 82 13.19 15.58 2.92
N VAL A 83 11.94 16.01 2.79
CA VAL A 83 11.28 16.33 1.53
C VAL A 83 10.64 17.71 1.65
N THR A 84 10.91 18.58 0.69
CA THR A 84 10.19 19.84 0.54
C THR A 84 9.23 19.71 -0.63
N LEU A 85 7.93 19.80 -0.36
CA LEU A 85 6.90 19.80 -1.42
C LEU A 85 6.92 21.12 -2.21
N SER A 86 6.30 21.13 -3.38
CA SER A 86 6.29 22.29 -4.29
C SER A 86 5.59 23.53 -3.70
N ASP A 87 4.70 23.34 -2.73
CA ASP A 87 4.04 24.41 -1.97
C ASP A 87 4.90 24.98 -0.82
N GLY A 88 6.09 24.40 -0.61
CA GLY A 88 7.03 24.77 0.46
C GLY A 88 6.87 23.97 1.75
N THR A 89 5.87 23.09 1.85
CA THR A 89 5.64 22.22 3.00
C THR A 89 6.87 21.33 3.23
N GLN A 90 7.37 21.34 4.47
CA GLN A 90 8.48 20.49 4.91
C GLN A 90 7.89 19.22 5.52
N THR A 91 8.30 18.07 5.01
CA THR A 91 7.89 16.75 5.49
C THR A 91 9.09 15.80 5.47
N LYS A 92 8.90 14.59 5.98
CA LYS A 92 9.90 13.54 5.98
C LYS A 92 9.32 12.25 5.44
N VAL A 93 10.19 11.44 4.87
CA VAL A 93 9.90 10.04 4.58
C VAL A 93 10.82 9.16 5.39
N MET A 94 10.36 7.96 5.70
CA MET A 94 11.14 6.91 6.34
C MET A 94 11.13 5.65 5.48
N ILE A 95 12.19 4.85 5.58
CA ILE A 95 12.24 3.55 4.92
C ILE A 95 11.28 2.61 5.66
N MET A 96 10.35 1.98 4.92
CA MET A 96 9.47 0.96 5.48
C MET A 96 9.84 -0.47 5.08
N GLY A 97 10.61 -0.65 4.01
CA GLY A 97 11.06 -1.97 3.59
C GLY A 97 12.16 -1.97 2.53
N PHE A 98 12.77 -3.14 2.37
CA PHE A 98 13.74 -3.43 1.32
C PHE A 98 13.28 -4.63 0.51
N ASN A 99 13.48 -4.61 -0.81
CA ASN A 99 13.21 -5.74 -1.69
C ASN A 99 11.84 -6.39 -1.45
N HIS A 100 10.79 -5.57 -1.25
CA HIS A 100 9.46 -6.02 -0.84
C HIS A 100 8.50 -6.09 -2.03
N ASP A 101 8.25 -4.94 -2.66
CA ASP A 101 7.27 -4.78 -3.74
C ASP A 101 7.84 -5.16 -5.11
N ASP A 102 7.04 -5.85 -5.93
CA ASP A 102 7.37 -6.17 -7.32
C ASP A 102 7.16 -4.95 -8.23
N LYS A 103 8.15 -4.61 -9.05
CA LYS A 103 8.00 -3.54 -10.04
C LYS A 103 7.06 -3.98 -11.15
N SER A 104 6.14 -3.08 -11.53
CA SER A 104 5.13 -3.36 -12.56
C SER A 104 5.72 -3.58 -13.96
N ASP A 105 6.97 -3.19 -14.19
CA ASP A 105 7.67 -3.45 -15.46
C ASP A 105 8.20 -4.88 -15.58
N GLY A 106 7.98 -5.72 -14.56
CA GLY A 106 8.41 -7.11 -14.53
C GLY A 106 9.92 -7.31 -14.33
N SER A 107 10.69 -6.25 -14.04
CA SER A 107 12.14 -6.35 -13.83
C SER A 107 12.53 -6.72 -12.39
N GLY A 108 11.64 -7.40 -11.67
CA GLY A 108 11.81 -7.87 -10.29
C GLY A 108 11.47 -6.79 -9.25
N LYS A 109 11.87 -7.00 -8.00
CA LYS A 109 11.49 -6.14 -6.87
C LYS A 109 12.15 -4.76 -6.88
N ALA A 110 11.46 -3.75 -6.34
CA ALA A 110 12.05 -2.46 -6.02
C ALA A 110 13.03 -2.62 -4.85
N GLY A 111 14.11 -1.83 -4.81
CA GLY A 111 15.14 -2.03 -3.80
C GLY A 111 14.75 -1.43 -2.45
N ILE A 112 14.14 -0.24 -2.45
CA ILE A 112 13.79 0.48 -1.22
C ILE A 112 12.36 0.99 -1.33
N THR A 113 11.56 0.72 -0.29
CA THR A 113 10.21 1.25 -0.14
C THR A 113 10.20 2.29 0.97
N PHE A 114 9.60 3.45 0.69
CA PHE A 114 9.44 4.57 1.61
C PHE A 114 7.97 4.80 1.96
N ILE A 115 7.74 5.43 3.12
CA ILE A 115 6.46 6.00 3.51
C ILE A 115 6.68 7.40 4.09
N PHE A 116 5.74 8.31 3.87
CA PHE A 116 5.74 9.61 4.56
C PHE A 116 5.55 9.41 6.07
N ALA A 117 6.36 10.12 6.85
CA ALA A 117 6.35 10.03 8.32
C ALA A 117 5.23 10.86 8.96
N ASP A 118 4.69 11.83 8.20
CA ASP A 118 3.66 12.77 8.61
C ASP A 118 2.48 12.73 7.63
N ASP A 119 1.31 13.17 8.08
CA ASP A 119 0.13 13.30 7.22
C ASP A 119 0.35 14.48 6.26
N ILE A 120 0.43 14.21 4.96
CA ILE A 120 0.72 15.25 3.95
C ILE A 120 -0.53 16.00 3.48
N ALA A 121 -1.70 15.46 3.77
CA ALA A 121 -3.00 16.05 3.47
C ALA A 121 -4.08 15.33 4.28
N LYS A 122 -5.28 15.92 4.31
CA LYS A 122 -6.52 15.20 4.61
C LYS A 122 -7.31 15.01 3.33
N LYS A 123 -7.79 13.79 3.08
CA LYS A 123 -8.58 13.45 1.87
C LYS A 123 -9.72 12.50 2.22
N ASN A 124 -10.78 12.53 1.42
CA ASN A 124 -11.74 11.44 1.35
C ASN A 124 -11.08 10.27 0.60
N MET A 125 -11.44 9.02 0.93
CA MET A 125 -11.04 7.86 0.12
C MET A 125 -11.76 7.88 -1.23
N PHE A 126 -13.08 8.13 -1.17
CA PHE A 126 -13.94 8.37 -2.32
C PHE A 126 -14.66 9.69 -2.13
N GLU A 127 -14.78 10.50 -3.18
CA GLU A 127 -15.67 11.65 -3.15
C GLU A 127 -17.13 11.20 -3.19
N LYS A 128 -18.04 12.01 -2.61
CA LYS A 128 -19.47 11.69 -2.55
C LYS A 128 -20.05 11.36 -3.93
N ALA A 129 -19.65 12.10 -4.96
CA ALA A 129 -20.14 11.89 -6.32
C ALA A 129 -19.78 10.51 -6.88
N ASP A 130 -18.61 9.97 -6.52
CA ASP A 130 -18.20 8.64 -6.95
C ASP A 130 -19.06 7.54 -6.32
N LEU A 131 -19.46 7.76 -5.07
CA LEU A 131 -20.37 6.85 -4.38
C LEU A 131 -21.82 7.00 -4.85
N ASP A 132 -22.29 8.21 -5.14
CA ASP A 132 -23.60 8.42 -5.76
C ASP A 132 -23.69 7.66 -7.11
N ASN A 133 -22.62 7.70 -7.91
CA ASN A 133 -22.52 6.94 -9.17
C ASN A 133 -22.48 5.42 -8.93
N LEU A 134 -21.76 4.96 -7.91
CA LEU A 134 -21.73 3.54 -7.52
C LEU A 134 -23.13 3.03 -7.14
N PHE A 135 -23.85 3.78 -6.30
CA PHE A 135 -25.19 3.40 -5.86
C PHE A 135 -26.19 3.40 -7.02
N GLN A 136 -26.10 4.38 -7.93
CA GLN A 136 -26.92 4.38 -9.14
C GLN A 136 -26.63 3.14 -10.00
N LYS A 137 -25.35 2.78 -10.18
CA LYS A 137 -24.97 1.57 -10.91
C LYS A 137 -25.52 0.30 -10.27
N ILE A 138 -25.48 0.18 -8.94
CA ILE A 138 -26.06 -0.97 -8.23
C ILE A 138 -27.57 -1.05 -8.45
N GLN A 139 -28.27 0.09 -8.46
CA GLN A 139 -29.70 0.13 -8.74
C GLN A 139 -30.03 -0.28 -10.18
N ASP A 140 -29.23 0.15 -11.15
CA ASP A 140 -29.45 -0.11 -12.57
C ASP A 140 -29.06 -1.55 -12.97
N ASP A 141 -27.90 -2.02 -12.50
CA ASP A 141 -27.28 -3.30 -12.91
C ASP A 141 -27.51 -4.44 -11.90
N GLY A 142 -28.02 -4.12 -10.69
CA GLY A 142 -28.23 -5.06 -9.59
C GLY A 142 -26.98 -5.41 -8.79
N SER A 143 -25.79 -4.99 -9.22
CA SER A 143 -24.52 -5.23 -8.53
C SER A 143 -23.42 -4.27 -8.98
N ALA A 144 -22.41 -4.08 -8.14
CA ALA A 144 -21.18 -3.39 -8.50
C ALA A 144 -20.01 -3.90 -7.64
N SER A 145 -18.82 -3.39 -7.89
CA SER A 145 -17.65 -3.67 -7.06
C SER A 145 -16.82 -2.40 -6.90
N ILE A 146 -16.21 -2.26 -5.74
CA ILE A 146 -15.36 -1.11 -5.39
C ILE A 146 -14.04 -1.63 -4.79
N SER A 147 -12.94 -0.98 -5.12
CA SER A 147 -11.60 -1.29 -4.62
C SER A 147 -10.74 -0.03 -4.64
N TRP A 148 -9.49 -0.14 -4.15
CA TRP A 148 -8.48 0.91 -4.27
C TRP A 148 -8.33 1.47 -5.69
N GLU A 149 -8.46 0.61 -6.72
CA GLU A 149 -8.36 1.02 -8.12
C GLU A 149 -9.33 2.15 -8.48
N ASN A 150 -10.50 2.16 -7.83
CA ASN A 150 -11.59 3.10 -8.08
C ASN A 150 -11.51 4.37 -7.22
N ALA A 151 -10.62 4.42 -6.21
CA ALA A 151 -10.60 5.48 -5.22
C ALA A 151 -10.18 6.84 -5.80
N SER A 152 -10.93 7.89 -5.49
CA SER A 152 -10.58 9.28 -5.85
C SER A 152 -9.25 9.68 -5.22
N LEU A 153 -8.94 9.15 -4.02
CA LEU A 153 -7.63 9.30 -3.38
C LEU A 153 -6.49 8.77 -4.25
N ARG A 154 -6.65 7.60 -4.88
CA ARG A 154 -5.65 7.01 -5.78
C ARG A 154 -5.41 7.91 -7.00
N SER A 155 -6.48 8.45 -7.57
CA SER A 155 -6.37 9.42 -8.68
C SER A 155 -5.64 10.70 -8.25
N TRP A 156 -5.95 11.25 -7.07
CA TRP A 156 -5.27 12.41 -6.53
C TRP A 156 -3.77 12.15 -6.27
N LEU A 157 -3.42 10.97 -5.74
CA LEU A 157 -2.02 10.57 -5.55
C LEU A 157 -1.26 10.50 -6.88
N SER A 158 -1.88 9.88 -7.89
CA SER A 158 -1.23 9.62 -9.19
C SER A 158 -1.05 10.89 -10.02
N ASP A 159 -1.88 11.91 -9.82
CA ASP A 159 -1.87 13.14 -10.60
C ASP A 159 -1.44 14.35 -9.77
N SER A 160 -2.34 14.88 -8.93
CA SER A 160 -2.12 16.14 -8.20
C SER A 160 -0.93 16.06 -7.23
N PHE A 161 -0.92 15.08 -6.32
CA PHE A 161 0.14 14.98 -5.31
C PHE A 161 1.50 14.60 -5.90
N SER A 162 1.52 13.74 -6.93
CA SER A 162 2.75 13.41 -7.67
C SER A 162 3.45 14.66 -8.22
N ASN A 163 2.69 15.67 -8.65
CA ASN A 163 3.23 16.94 -9.12
C ASN A 163 3.78 17.83 -7.99
N GLU A 164 3.41 17.58 -6.73
CA GLU A 164 3.92 18.29 -5.55
C GLU A 164 5.28 17.76 -5.07
N LEU A 165 5.67 16.55 -5.48
CA LEU A 165 6.98 15.99 -5.15
C LEU A 165 8.13 16.74 -5.85
N PRO A 166 9.32 16.85 -5.21
CA PRO A 166 10.54 17.30 -5.86
C PRO A 166 10.80 16.52 -7.16
N SER A 167 11.22 17.22 -8.22
CA SER A 167 11.43 16.59 -9.53
C SER A 167 12.51 15.51 -9.47
N ASP A 168 13.58 15.74 -8.72
CA ASP A 168 14.69 14.80 -8.55
C ASP A 168 14.29 13.54 -7.78
N LEU A 169 13.29 13.61 -6.89
CA LEU A 169 12.62 12.45 -6.29
C LEU A 169 11.70 11.76 -7.29
N ARG A 170 10.76 12.51 -7.90
CA ARG A 170 9.73 11.97 -8.79
C ARG A 170 10.32 11.16 -9.96
N GLU A 171 11.47 11.58 -10.47
CA GLU A 171 12.20 10.88 -11.53
C GLU A 171 12.75 9.51 -11.11
N GLN A 172 12.96 9.27 -9.81
CA GLN A 172 13.45 7.99 -9.30
C GLN A 172 12.33 7.01 -8.93
N ILE A 173 11.09 7.51 -8.73
CA ILE A 173 9.98 6.66 -8.29
C ILE A 173 9.59 5.69 -9.41
N VAL A 174 9.61 4.40 -9.06
CA VAL A 174 9.19 3.29 -9.92
C VAL A 174 7.76 2.87 -9.59
N SER A 175 7.04 2.41 -10.60
CA SER A 175 5.72 1.80 -10.39
C SER A 175 5.87 0.37 -9.85
N VAL A 176 5.03 0.02 -8.89
CA VAL A 176 4.95 -1.33 -8.30
C VAL A 176 3.53 -1.87 -8.35
N ASP A 177 3.42 -3.20 -8.33
CA ASP A 177 2.14 -3.89 -8.33
C ASP A 177 1.57 -3.94 -6.91
N LYS A 178 0.35 -3.42 -6.74
CA LYS A 178 -0.40 -3.49 -5.48
C LYS A 178 -1.64 -4.35 -5.70
N ALA A 179 -1.75 -5.43 -4.94
CA ALA A 179 -2.92 -6.29 -4.95
C ALA A 179 -3.93 -5.80 -3.93
N ASP A 180 -5.18 -5.63 -4.32
CA ASP A 180 -6.24 -5.08 -3.48
C ASP A 180 -7.44 -6.02 -3.46
N ALA A 181 -8.02 -6.22 -2.28
CA ALA A 181 -9.28 -6.93 -2.21
C ALA A 181 -10.39 -6.08 -2.82
N VAL A 182 -11.27 -6.73 -3.54
CA VAL A 182 -12.44 -6.11 -4.16
C VAL A 182 -13.63 -6.29 -3.23
N MET A 183 -14.35 -5.20 -2.96
CA MET A 183 -15.56 -5.22 -2.16
C MET A 183 -16.77 -5.41 -3.10
N PRO A 184 -17.42 -6.58 -3.10
CA PRO A 184 -18.58 -6.84 -3.94
C PRO A 184 -19.86 -6.28 -3.31
N TRP A 185 -20.68 -5.63 -4.13
CA TRP A 185 -21.96 -5.05 -3.73
C TRP A 185 -23.09 -5.60 -4.57
N VAL A 186 -24.23 -5.83 -3.94
CA VAL A 186 -25.48 -6.24 -4.58
C VAL A 186 -26.63 -5.35 -4.16
N SER A 187 -27.62 -5.23 -5.04
CA SER A 187 -28.86 -4.57 -4.69
C SER A 187 -29.77 -5.49 -3.88
N TYR A 188 -30.55 -4.90 -2.98
CA TYR A 188 -31.61 -5.61 -2.28
C TYR A 188 -32.91 -4.78 -2.32
N THR A 189 -34.05 -5.46 -2.18
CA THR A 189 -35.35 -4.77 -2.13
C THR A 189 -35.67 -4.38 -0.70
N ILE A 190 -35.84 -3.09 -0.45
CA ILE A 190 -36.36 -2.56 0.81
C ILE A 190 -37.88 -2.67 0.76
N ASP A 191 -38.46 -3.56 1.58
CA ASP A 191 -39.91 -3.63 1.78
C ASP A 191 -40.29 -2.84 3.04
N SER A 192 -40.77 -1.61 2.86
CA SER A 192 -41.16 -0.71 3.94
C SER A 192 -42.63 -0.30 3.84
N TYR A 193 -43.27 -0.13 4.99
CA TYR A 193 -44.67 0.32 5.09
C TYR A 193 -44.89 1.73 4.49
N TYR A 194 -43.83 2.54 4.36
CA TYR A 194 -43.89 3.92 3.87
C TYR A 194 -43.48 4.08 2.39
N GLY A 195 -43.28 2.96 1.68
CA GLY A 195 -42.81 2.93 0.30
C GLY A 195 -41.49 2.15 0.24
N GLY A 196 -41.49 1.05 -0.50
CA GLY A 196 -40.29 0.26 -0.74
C GLY A 196 -39.27 0.99 -1.63
N GLY A 197 -38.09 0.40 -1.78
CA GLY A 197 -36.99 0.95 -2.57
C GLY A 197 -35.95 -0.10 -2.93
N ILE A 198 -34.88 0.33 -3.59
CA ILE A 198 -33.70 -0.51 -3.87
C ILE A 198 -32.55 0.00 -3.00
N GLY A 199 -32.05 -0.85 -2.12
CA GLY A 199 -30.85 -0.61 -1.31
C GLY A 199 -29.63 -1.30 -1.92
N ALA A 200 -28.48 -1.10 -1.29
CA ALA A 200 -27.22 -1.76 -1.62
C ALA A 200 -26.60 -2.35 -0.36
N GLU A 201 -26.10 -3.58 -0.46
CA GLU A 201 -25.40 -4.26 0.64
C GLU A 201 -24.15 -4.98 0.14
N LEU A 202 -23.24 -5.27 1.07
CA LEU A 202 -22.11 -6.15 0.79
C LEU A 202 -22.64 -7.53 0.39
N ASN A 203 -22.09 -8.08 -0.69
CA ASN A 203 -22.29 -9.50 -0.96
C ASN A 203 -21.27 -10.31 -0.15
N ASP A 204 -21.73 -11.01 0.89
CA ASP A 204 -20.89 -11.80 1.79
C ASP A 204 -20.56 -13.20 1.27
N ASP A 205 -20.91 -13.50 0.02
CA ASP A 205 -20.51 -14.74 -0.65
C ASP A 205 -18.96 -14.80 -0.77
N PRO A 206 -18.31 -15.75 -0.09
CA PRO A 206 -16.85 -15.88 -0.12
C PRO A 206 -16.30 -16.16 -1.52
N ASP A 207 -17.10 -16.74 -2.43
CA ASP A 207 -16.68 -17.01 -3.81
C ASP A 207 -16.59 -15.73 -4.67
N LEU A 208 -17.16 -14.62 -4.19
CA LEU A 208 -17.10 -13.31 -4.85
C LEU A 208 -15.99 -12.40 -4.32
N MET A 209 -15.31 -12.81 -3.25
CA MET A 209 -14.15 -12.10 -2.71
C MET A 209 -12.95 -12.28 -3.64
N THR A 210 -12.76 -11.31 -4.52
CA THR A 210 -11.71 -11.31 -5.54
C THR A 210 -10.64 -10.26 -5.25
N THR A 211 -9.55 -10.31 -6.01
CA THR A 211 -8.48 -9.30 -5.98
C THR A 211 -8.32 -8.63 -7.32
N THR A 212 -8.03 -7.34 -7.30
CA THR A 212 -7.48 -6.61 -8.45
C THR A 212 -6.00 -6.31 -8.21
N THR A 213 -5.29 -5.90 -9.25
CA THR A 213 -3.91 -5.43 -9.15
C THR A 213 -3.75 -4.12 -9.89
N THR A 214 -3.27 -3.10 -9.18
CA THR A 214 -2.94 -1.80 -9.75
C THR A 214 -1.43 -1.65 -9.95
N SER A 215 -1.04 -0.82 -10.92
CA SER A 215 0.34 -0.37 -11.08
C SER A 215 0.45 1.06 -10.58
N ASP A 216 1.09 1.23 -9.42
CA ASP A 216 1.09 2.50 -8.68
C ASP A 216 2.51 2.99 -8.39
N LYS A 217 2.73 4.29 -8.59
CA LYS A 217 3.94 4.98 -8.11
C LYS A 217 3.82 5.45 -6.67
N LEU A 218 2.59 5.79 -6.28
CA LEU A 218 2.22 6.29 -4.97
C LEU A 218 0.95 5.54 -4.54
N TRP A 219 0.94 5.00 -3.33
CA TRP A 219 -0.22 4.29 -2.76
C TRP A 219 -0.30 4.56 -1.26
N VAL A 220 -1.42 4.25 -0.62
CA VAL A 220 -1.46 4.10 0.85
C VAL A 220 -1.37 2.60 1.20
N PRO A 221 -0.65 2.18 2.25
CA PRO A 221 -0.53 0.77 2.62
C PRO A 221 -1.88 0.05 2.82
N SER A 222 -1.91 -1.27 2.63
CA SER A 222 -3.02 -2.10 3.11
C SER A 222 -2.90 -2.38 4.61
N PHE A 223 -3.96 -2.90 5.21
CA PHE A 223 -3.98 -3.32 6.61
C PHE A 223 -2.90 -4.35 6.91
N VAL A 224 -2.80 -5.41 6.10
CA VAL A 224 -1.81 -6.49 6.32
C VAL A 224 -0.37 -6.05 6.04
N GLU A 225 -0.19 -4.99 5.27
CA GLU A 225 1.11 -4.36 5.07
C GLU A 225 1.57 -3.57 6.30
N VAL A 226 0.64 -3.15 7.17
CA VAL A 226 0.93 -2.42 8.41
C VAL A 226 0.92 -3.33 9.63
N ALA A 227 -0.07 -4.21 9.77
CA ALA A 227 -0.26 -5.05 10.95
C ALA A 227 -0.61 -6.49 10.54
N PRO A 228 -0.08 -7.52 11.24
CA PRO A 228 -0.48 -8.89 10.99
C PRO A 228 -1.93 -9.12 11.43
N LEU A 229 -2.62 -10.02 10.76
CA LEU A 229 -3.92 -10.51 11.23
C LEU A 229 -3.71 -11.50 12.37
N SER A 230 -4.38 -11.25 13.50
CA SER A 230 -4.42 -12.20 14.61
C SER A 230 -5.45 -13.30 14.32
N ASP A 231 -5.33 -14.45 14.99
CA ASP A 231 -6.28 -15.57 14.87
C ASP A 231 -7.74 -15.12 15.08
N TYR A 232 -7.96 -14.13 15.95
CA TYR A 232 -9.29 -13.56 16.21
C TYR A 232 -9.88 -12.80 15.01
N LEU A 233 -9.05 -12.14 14.21
CA LEU A 233 -9.47 -11.35 13.05
C LEU A 233 -9.62 -12.20 11.77
N MET A 234 -9.07 -13.42 11.77
CA MET A 234 -9.01 -14.25 10.57
C MET A 234 -10.37 -14.74 10.09
N ASP A 235 -11.31 -15.04 10.98
CA ASP A 235 -12.60 -15.68 10.64
C ASP A 235 -13.45 -14.86 9.66
N GLY A 236 -13.30 -13.52 9.66
CA GLY A 236 -14.03 -12.62 8.76
C GLY A 236 -13.19 -11.93 7.69
N TRP A 237 -11.85 -11.86 7.85
CA TRP A 237 -11.01 -10.95 7.05
C TRP A 237 -9.83 -11.64 6.36
N THR A 238 -9.93 -12.95 6.08
CA THR A 238 -8.93 -13.66 5.28
C THR A 238 -8.68 -13.03 3.92
N TYR A 239 -9.67 -12.33 3.34
CA TYR A 239 -9.51 -11.62 2.06
C TYR A 239 -8.37 -10.60 2.08
N LEU A 240 -8.07 -10.00 3.25
CA LEU A 240 -6.98 -9.04 3.41
C LEU A 240 -5.60 -9.68 3.21
N LEU A 241 -5.44 -10.99 3.43
CA LEU A 241 -4.18 -11.70 3.19
C LEU A 241 -3.75 -11.70 1.73
N GLN A 242 -4.67 -11.35 0.83
CA GLN A 242 -4.37 -11.24 -0.59
C GLN A 242 -3.76 -9.87 -0.96
N GLU A 243 -3.73 -8.92 -0.01
CA GLU A 243 -3.31 -7.53 -0.26
C GLU A 243 -1.83 -7.26 -0.02
N GLY A 244 -1.06 -8.27 0.40
CA GLY A 244 0.39 -8.16 0.62
C GLY A 244 0.85 -8.81 1.93
N SER A 245 2.00 -8.36 2.40
CA SER A 245 2.63 -8.83 3.64
C SER A 245 3.17 -7.66 4.43
N GLN A 246 3.29 -7.82 5.75
CA GLN A 246 3.73 -6.73 6.62
C GLN A 246 5.10 -6.19 6.20
N TYR A 247 5.22 -4.86 6.11
CA TYR A 247 6.49 -4.20 5.85
C TYR A 247 7.43 -4.32 7.06
N GLN A 248 8.72 -4.44 6.77
CA GLN A 248 9.76 -4.69 7.77
C GLN A 248 9.74 -3.66 8.90
N LEU A 249 9.52 -2.37 8.60
CA LEU A 249 9.45 -1.33 9.63
C LEU A 249 8.40 -1.63 10.70
N PHE A 250 7.21 -2.06 10.29
CA PHE A 250 6.13 -2.30 11.22
C PHE A 250 6.33 -3.59 12.02
N ASP A 251 6.91 -4.62 11.40
CA ASP A 251 7.32 -5.84 12.12
C ASP A 251 8.44 -5.54 13.15
N ASP A 252 9.51 -4.87 12.73
CA ASP A 252 10.67 -4.55 13.59
C ASP A 252 10.32 -3.66 14.79
N THR A 253 9.29 -2.82 14.63
CA THR A 253 8.77 -1.93 15.69
C THR A 253 7.61 -2.54 16.49
N GLY A 254 7.22 -3.77 16.18
CA GLY A 254 6.21 -4.52 16.93
C GLY A 254 4.78 -4.02 16.74
N VAL A 255 4.44 -3.50 15.57
CA VAL A 255 3.06 -3.10 15.25
C VAL A 255 2.19 -4.35 15.14
N THR A 256 1.10 -4.35 15.90
CA THR A 256 0.01 -5.33 15.83
C THR A 256 -1.32 -4.60 15.68
N ALA A 257 -2.34 -5.32 15.19
CA ALA A 257 -3.70 -4.78 15.13
C ALA A 257 -4.19 -4.36 16.54
N ASP A 258 -5.00 -3.30 16.59
CA ASP A 258 -5.64 -2.77 17.81
C ASP A 258 -4.68 -2.38 18.95
N THR A 259 -3.39 -2.20 18.66
CA THR A 259 -2.38 -1.82 19.66
C THR A 259 -1.72 -0.50 19.26
N PRO A 260 -1.80 0.55 20.10
CA PRO A 260 -1.14 1.81 19.82
C PRO A 260 0.37 1.65 19.64
N ASN A 261 0.93 2.26 18.60
CA ASN A 261 2.36 2.27 18.34
C ASN A 261 2.77 3.60 17.69
N SER A 262 3.74 4.30 18.30
CA SER A 262 4.15 5.64 17.87
C SER A 262 4.70 5.68 16.44
N ILE A 263 5.15 4.55 15.88
CA ILE A 263 5.59 4.51 14.48
C ILE A 263 4.46 4.82 13.50
N LEU A 264 3.21 4.59 13.91
CA LEU A 264 2.01 4.91 13.12
C LEU A 264 1.62 6.39 13.22
N GLY A 265 2.31 7.17 14.06
CA GLY A 265 2.00 8.56 14.36
C GLY A 265 1.55 8.77 15.81
N THR A 266 1.63 10.01 16.26
CA THR A 266 1.15 10.46 17.56
C THR A 266 0.38 11.76 17.34
N TYR A 267 -0.80 11.87 17.94
CA TYR A 267 -1.74 12.93 17.64
C TYR A 267 -2.12 13.67 18.91
N ASP A 268 -1.82 14.96 18.98
CA ASP A 268 -2.08 15.81 20.15
C ASP A 268 -3.44 16.54 20.09
N SER A 269 -4.21 16.34 19.02
CA SER A 269 -5.52 16.99 18.84
C SER A 269 -6.60 16.29 19.65
N GLN A 270 -7.57 17.02 20.20
CA GLN A 270 -8.70 16.42 20.93
C GLN A 270 -9.62 15.56 20.04
N ASP A 271 -9.63 15.84 18.74
CA ASP A 271 -10.38 15.06 17.74
C ASP A 271 -9.61 13.82 17.30
N GLY A 272 -8.41 13.61 17.86
CA GLY A 272 -7.53 12.52 17.49
C GLY A 272 -6.89 12.70 16.12
N GLY A 273 -6.67 11.59 15.45
CA GLY A 273 -6.12 11.55 14.10
C GLY A 273 -5.99 10.13 13.58
N GLY A 274 -5.17 9.99 12.54
CA GLY A 274 -5.00 8.73 11.81
C GLY A 274 -4.92 8.95 10.31
N TRP A 275 -4.53 7.91 9.58
CA TRP A 275 -4.32 7.97 8.14
C TRP A 275 -4.87 6.74 7.41
N TRP A 276 -5.27 6.95 6.15
CA TRP A 276 -5.94 5.94 5.33
C TRP A 276 -5.08 4.71 5.02
N LEU A 277 -5.74 3.57 4.96
CA LEU A 277 -5.26 2.31 4.39
C LEU A 277 -6.14 1.96 3.18
N ARG A 278 -5.58 1.30 2.17
CA ARG A 278 -6.31 0.94 0.93
C ARG A 278 -7.24 -0.27 1.08
N SER A 279 -7.18 -0.97 2.21
CA SER A 279 -8.07 -2.08 2.52
C SER A 279 -9.49 -1.60 2.83
N TRP A 280 -10.49 -2.18 2.20
CA TRP A 280 -11.89 -1.87 2.51
C TRP A 280 -12.37 -2.56 3.81
N SER A 281 -13.48 -2.06 4.35
CA SER A 281 -14.19 -2.61 5.50
C SER A 281 -15.70 -2.33 5.44
N THR A 282 -16.46 -2.86 6.41
CA THR A 282 -17.93 -2.87 6.43
C THR A 282 -18.56 -2.28 7.70
N TYR A 283 -17.74 -1.87 8.69
CA TYR A 283 -18.23 -1.42 10.00
C TYR A 283 -17.88 0.06 10.24
N GLY A 284 -18.89 0.93 10.24
CA GLY A 284 -18.80 2.34 10.73
C GLY A 284 -19.70 2.52 11.97
N ASP A 285 -19.26 3.21 13.04
CA ASP A 285 -19.29 4.67 13.17
C ASP A 285 -18.25 5.26 14.17
N ARG A 286 -17.20 5.96 13.70
CA ARG A 286 -16.34 6.77 14.59
C ARG A 286 -16.98 8.11 15.02
N PHE A 287 -18.02 8.58 14.30
CA PHE A 287 -18.49 9.97 14.39
C PHE A 287 -20.03 10.19 14.34
N GLY A 288 -20.90 9.26 14.76
CA GLY A 288 -22.34 9.58 14.76
C GLY A 288 -23.26 8.54 15.39
N GLY A 289 -23.79 8.88 16.58
CA GLY A 289 -24.71 8.03 17.32
C GLY A 289 -25.99 7.66 16.56
N LYS A 290 -26.51 6.48 16.94
CA LYS A 290 -27.82 5.89 16.59
C LYS A 290 -28.84 6.93 16.13
N GLU A 291 -29.27 6.83 14.87
CA GLU A 291 -30.61 6.39 14.44
C GLU A 291 -30.61 6.06 12.94
N ALA A 292 -31.09 4.85 12.58
CA ALA A 292 -31.89 4.48 11.39
C ALA A 292 -31.47 5.05 10.00
N ASP A 293 -31.10 4.30 8.96
CA ASP A 293 -31.45 2.95 8.51
C ASP A 293 -30.45 2.49 7.41
N ASP A 294 -29.97 1.24 7.49
CA ASP A 294 -29.55 0.29 6.42
C ASP A 294 -29.01 0.76 5.04
N MET A 295 -28.34 1.91 4.95
CA MET A 295 -27.51 2.28 3.79
C MET A 295 -26.05 2.25 4.18
N LEU A 296 -25.43 1.08 3.98
CA LEU A 296 -23.99 0.89 4.19
C LEU A 296 -23.21 1.80 3.23
N ASN A 297 -22.63 2.87 3.76
CA ASN A 297 -21.61 3.64 3.04
C ASN A 297 -20.31 2.83 3.04
N PRO A 298 -19.62 2.65 1.89
CA PRO A 298 -18.36 1.92 1.85
C PRO A 298 -17.36 2.53 2.82
N CYS A 299 -16.70 1.67 3.60
CA CYS A 299 -15.69 2.07 4.57
C CYS A 299 -14.33 1.57 4.09
N PHE A 300 -13.29 2.33 4.44
CA PHE A 300 -11.91 1.90 4.26
C PHE A 300 -11.22 1.93 5.60
N ARG A 301 -10.18 1.12 5.74
CA ARG A 301 -9.45 1.04 6.99
C ARG A 301 -8.58 2.28 7.17
N CYS A 302 -8.35 2.67 8.41
CA CYS A 302 -7.35 3.67 8.74
C CYS A 302 -6.59 3.27 10.00
N THR A 303 -5.44 3.91 10.21
CA THR A 303 -4.91 4.02 11.56
C THR A 303 -5.72 5.05 12.34
N ASP A 304 -5.66 4.97 13.66
CA ASP A 304 -6.55 5.72 14.53
C ASP A 304 -5.87 6.10 15.84
N SER A 305 -5.94 7.36 16.24
CA SER A 305 -5.58 7.81 17.58
C SER A 305 -6.73 8.62 18.17
N ASN A 306 -7.03 8.41 19.45
CA ASN A 306 -8.01 9.21 20.19
C ASN A 306 -7.52 10.63 20.52
N GLY A 307 -6.26 10.95 20.27
CA GLY A 307 -5.72 12.28 20.53
C GLY A 307 -4.93 12.40 21.82
N ASP A 308 -4.77 13.63 22.29
CA ASP A 308 -4.12 13.97 23.57
C ASP A 308 -2.70 13.39 23.75
N GLY A 309 -1.98 13.19 22.65
CA GLY A 309 -0.62 12.65 22.63
C GLY A 309 -0.55 11.12 22.59
N GLU A 310 -1.70 10.47 22.36
CA GLU A 310 -1.76 9.02 22.18
C GLU A 310 -1.25 8.61 20.79
N ALA A 311 -0.53 7.50 20.77
CA ALA A 311 -0.09 6.87 19.55
C ALA A 311 -1.27 6.31 18.76
N ALA A 312 -1.16 6.31 17.44
CA ALA A 312 -2.14 5.66 16.59
C ALA A 312 -2.04 4.13 16.67
N ALA A 313 -3.17 3.46 16.49
CA ALA A 313 -3.29 2.01 16.34
C ALA A 313 -3.80 1.69 14.93
N CYS A 314 -3.45 0.51 14.41
CA CYS A 314 -4.09 -0.03 13.21
C CYS A 314 -5.41 -0.69 13.64
N GLU A 315 -6.51 0.08 13.63
CA GLU A 315 -7.78 -0.34 14.22
C GLU A 315 -8.52 -1.35 13.35
N SER A 316 -9.11 -2.32 14.03
CA SER A 316 -9.89 -3.39 13.41
C SER A 316 -11.40 -3.08 13.52
N LYS A 317 -11.85 -2.49 14.64
CA LYS A 317 -13.26 -2.52 15.07
C LYS A 317 -14.11 -1.32 14.69
N SER A 318 -13.52 -0.20 14.27
CA SER A 318 -14.24 1.02 13.91
C SER A 318 -13.56 1.65 12.71
N GLN A 319 -14.27 1.72 11.59
CA GLN A 319 -13.72 2.28 10.36
C GLN A 319 -14.47 3.54 9.94
N PRO A 320 -13.76 4.56 9.46
CA PRO A 320 -14.38 5.74 8.91
C PRO A 320 -15.07 5.43 7.58
N TYR A 321 -16.17 6.16 7.32
CA TYR A 321 -16.78 6.19 6.00
C TYR A 321 -15.79 6.77 4.98
N SER A 322 -15.92 6.37 3.71
CA SER A 322 -15.03 6.85 2.64
C SER A 322 -15.05 8.37 2.44
N TYR A 323 -16.07 9.07 2.93
CA TYR A 323 -16.21 10.53 2.97
C TYR A 323 -16.97 10.99 4.22
N SER A 324 -16.83 12.26 4.60
CA SER A 324 -17.62 12.82 5.71
C SER A 324 -19.10 12.93 5.33
N ILE A 325 -19.95 12.23 6.07
CA ILE A 325 -21.42 12.25 5.87
C ILE A 325 -22.09 13.50 6.46
N HIS A 326 -21.37 14.31 7.25
CA HIS A 326 -21.91 15.48 7.95
C HIS A 326 -21.74 16.77 7.14
N ASP A 327 -20.53 17.00 6.65
CA ASP A 327 -20.15 18.23 5.94
C ASP A 327 -19.41 17.98 4.62
N GLY A 328 -19.06 16.73 4.31
CA GLY A 328 -18.28 16.36 3.11
C GLY A 328 -16.79 16.69 3.19
N GLU A 329 -16.33 17.32 4.28
CA GLU A 329 -14.95 17.76 4.41
C GLU A 329 -14.00 16.58 4.68
N PRO A 330 -12.81 16.56 4.05
CA PRO A 330 -11.81 15.55 4.31
C PRO A 330 -11.33 15.52 5.77
N PHE A 331 -11.37 14.34 6.40
CA PHE A 331 -11.14 14.21 7.85
C PHE A 331 -10.00 13.26 8.24
N VAL A 332 -9.64 12.29 7.40
CA VAL A 332 -8.55 11.33 7.64
C VAL A 332 -7.28 11.76 6.91
N GLY A 333 -6.14 11.60 7.56
CA GLY A 333 -4.82 11.91 7.02
C GLY A 333 -4.40 10.98 5.86
N VAL A 334 -3.42 11.41 5.09
CA VAL A 334 -2.84 10.61 4.00
C VAL A 334 -1.34 10.50 4.23
N ARG A 335 -0.83 9.25 4.27
CA ARG A 335 0.59 8.93 4.28
C ARG A 335 0.92 8.02 3.11
N PRO A 336 1.28 8.60 1.95
CA PRO A 336 1.60 7.79 0.80
C PRO A 336 2.92 7.04 1.00
N ALA A 337 3.03 5.94 0.28
CA ALA A 337 4.22 5.13 0.12
C ALA A 337 4.69 5.20 -1.33
N PHE A 338 5.99 4.98 -1.54
CA PHE A 338 6.57 4.87 -2.88
C PHE A 338 7.80 3.97 -2.89
N CYS A 339 8.13 3.47 -4.07
CA CYS A 339 9.32 2.67 -4.32
C CYS A 339 10.33 3.43 -5.18
N ILE A 340 11.61 3.21 -4.90
CA ILE A 340 12.75 3.60 -5.77
C ILE A 340 13.50 2.34 -6.18
#